data_AF-A0A938P5F9-F1
#
_entry.id   AF-A0A938P5F9-F1
#
_cell.length_a   1.000
_cell.length_b   1.000
_cell.length_c   1.000
_cell.angle_alpha   90.00
_cell.angle_beta   90.00
_cell.angle_gamma   90.00
#
_symmetry.space_group_name_H-M   'P 1'
#
loop_
_entity.id
_entity.type
_entity.pdbx_description
1 polymer ?
#
loop_
_entity_poly.entity_id
_entity_poly.type
_entity_poly.pdbx_seq_one_letter_code
_entity_poly.pdbx_strand_id
1 'polypeptide(L)'
;MSRHIVTLVFIPFLVSLVGTANAQNRDLGSWTYNAVNEYRVVPNITYSVANNFECKLDVYARRNPGPPTPTVLYIHGGGWVAGSKEGSVLGILPYLEMGLSVVNVQYRLARVSPAPAAVQDC
;
A
#
# COMPACT_ATOMS: atom_id res chain seq x y z
N MET A 1 22.47 71.51 22.22
CA MET A 1 20.99 71.37 22.32
C MET A 1 20.49 70.80 21.00
N SER A 2 20.27 69.49 20.93
CA SER A 2 18.93 68.86 20.74
C SER A 2 18.30 69.29 19.40
N ARG A 3 18.02 68.42 18.42
CA ARG A 3 17.02 67.35 18.50
C ARG A 3 17.14 66.29 17.38
N HIS A 4 17.20 65.03 17.82
CA HIS A 4 16.48 63.83 17.35
C HIS A 4 16.35 63.52 15.85
N ILE A 5 17.22 62.64 15.34
CA ILE A 5 16.98 61.79 14.16
C ILE A 5 15.98 60.70 14.57
N VAL A 6 14.80 60.72 13.97
CA VAL A 6 13.78 59.67 14.13
C VAL A 6 14.29 58.40 13.43
N THR A 7 14.75 57.44 14.24
CA THR A 7 14.93 56.03 13.86
C THR A 7 13.69 55.28 14.33
N LEU A 8 13.05 54.46 13.48
CA LEU A 8 12.07 53.38 13.75
C LEU A 8 11.23 53.18 12.46
N VAL A 9 11.01 52.02 11.85
CA VAL A 9 11.02 50.60 12.29
C VAL A 9 11.33 49.73 11.05
N PHE A 10 12.37 48.91 11.10
CA PHE A 10 12.47 47.71 10.25
C PHE A 10 11.71 46.60 10.98
N ILE A 11 10.59 46.12 10.43
CA ILE A 11 9.83 44.98 10.98
C ILE A 11 10.61 43.71 10.64
N PRO A 12 11.15 42.94 11.60
CA PRO A 12 11.73 41.66 11.28
C PRO A 12 10.70 40.53 11.47
N PHE A 13 10.94 39.45 10.73
CA PHE A 13 10.69 38.09 11.19
C PHE A 13 9.26 37.55 11.06
N LEU A 14 8.86 37.30 9.81
CA LEU A 14 7.94 36.21 9.50
C LEU A 14 8.76 34.92 9.65
N VAL A 15 8.78 34.34 10.85
CA VAL A 15 9.36 33.01 11.10
C VAL A 15 8.57 32.02 10.26
N SER A 16 9.22 31.62 9.19
CA SER A 16 8.82 30.54 8.34
C SER A 16 8.76 29.26 9.17
N LEU A 17 7.55 28.82 9.51
CA LEU A 17 7.30 27.43 9.93
C LEU A 17 7.47 26.54 8.69
N VAL A 18 8.70 26.42 8.18
CA VAL A 18 9.08 25.30 7.33
C VAL A 18 9.19 24.11 8.26
N GLY A 19 8.04 23.52 8.58
CA GLY A 19 8.05 22.11 8.96
C GLY A 19 8.72 21.38 7.81
N THR A 20 9.90 20.81 8.06
CA THR A 20 10.55 19.94 7.09
C THR A 20 9.62 18.75 6.88
N ALA A 21 8.84 18.81 5.80
CA ALA A 21 8.09 17.67 5.31
C ALA A 21 9.12 16.65 4.81
N ASN A 22 9.68 15.87 5.73
CA ASN A 22 10.56 14.74 5.42
C ASN A 22 9.76 13.55 4.84
N ALA A 23 8.77 13.82 3.99
CA ALA A 23 7.94 12.81 3.36
C ALA A 23 8.71 12.02 2.27
N GLN A 24 9.84 12.56 1.79
CA GLN A 24 10.53 12.08 0.59
C GLN A 24 11.88 11.41 0.85
N ASN A 25 12.40 11.44 2.08
CA ASN A 25 13.71 10.82 2.38
C ASN A 25 13.55 9.33 2.76
N ARG A 26 12.91 8.55 1.88
CA ARG A 26 12.85 7.08 2.01
C ARG A 26 13.79 6.48 0.98
N ASP A 27 14.75 5.68 1.44
CA ASP A 27 15.59 4.85 0.57
C ASP A 27 14.77 3.69 0.01
N LEU A 28 13.94 3.99 -1.00
CA LEU A 28 13.10 3.01 -1.69
C LEU A 28 13.94 1.93 -2.39
N GLY A 29 15.19 2.25 -2.76
CA GLY A 29 16.12 1.31 -3.38
C GLY A 29 16.57 0.21 -2.42
N SER A 30 16.92 0.58 -1.18
CA SER A 30 17.28 -0.39 -0.15
C SER A 30 16.10 -1.27 0.27
N TRP A 31 14.90 -0.71 0.46
CA TRP A 31 13.75 -1.52 0.84
C TRP A 31 13.36 -2.53 -0.25
N THR A 32 13.26 -2.11 -1.52
CA THR A 32 12.86 -3.02 -2.62
C THR A 32 13.81 -4.20 -2.78
N TYR A 33 15.11 -3.98 -2.61
CA TYR A 33 16.11 -5.05 -2.60
C TYR A 33 15.91 -6.05 -1.44
N ASN A 34 15.58 -5.54 -0.25
CA ASN A 34 15.40 -6.37 0.93
C ASN A 34 14.03 -7.06 0.99
N ALA A 35 12.98 -6.45 0.44
CA ALA A 35 11.60 -6.96 0.50
C ALA A 35 11.46 -8.38 -0.05
N VAL A 36 12.17 -8.71 -1.13
CA VAL A 36 12.18 -10.05 -1.74
C VAL A 36 12.81 -11.10 -0.80
N ASN A 37 13.75 -10.69 0.03
CA ASN A 37 14.39 -11.53 1.03
C ASN A 37 13.57 -11.60 2.33
N GLU A 38 12.83 -10.54 2.68
CA GLU A 38 12.04 -10.47 3.91
C GLU A 38 10.71 -11.25 3.81
N TYR A 39 10.14 -11.32 2.60
CA TYR A 39 8.86 -11.98 2.38
C TYR A 39 9.03 -13.31 1.62
N ARG A 40 8.17 -14.26 1.95
CA ARG A 40 7.87 -15.43 1.14
C ARG A 40 6.53 -15.21 0.45
N VAL A 41 6.43 -15.69 -0.78
CA VAL A 41 5.18 -15.71 -1.54
C VAL A 41 4.73 -17.15 -1.68
N VAL A 42 3.49 -17.43 -1.29
CA VAL A 42 2.81 -18.69 -1.58
C VAL A 42 1.71 -18.38 -2.60
N PRO A 43 1.97 -18.60 -3.90
CA PRO A 43 1.05 -18.19 -4.94
C PRO A 43 -0.03 -19.24 -5.23
N ASN A 44 -1.10 -18.80 -5.89
CA ASN A 44 -2.12 -19.62 -6.55
C ASN A 44 -2.84 -20.62 -5.63
N ILE A 45 -3.09 -20.22 -4.39
CA ILE A 45 -3.88 -21.02 -3.45
C ILE A 45 -5.35 -20.90 -3.84
N THR A 46 -5.96 -21.99 -4.30
CA THR A 46 -7.41 -22.04 -4.54
C THR A 46 -8.14 -22.03 -3.20
N TYR A 47 -9.03 -21.06 -3.01
CA TYR A 47 -9.84 -20.95 -1.79
C TYR A 47 -11.33 -21.23 -2.06
N SER A 48 -11.76 -21.16 -3.32
CA SER A 48 -13.12 -21.52 -3.73
C SER A 48 -13.15 -21.91 -5.21
N VAL A 49 -14.14 -22.71 -5.59
CA VAL A 49 -14.43 -23.02 -6.99
C VAL A 49 -15.91 -22.75 -7.24
N ALA A 50 -16.21 -21.87 -8.19
CA ALA A 50 -17.58 -21.49 -8.52
C ALA A 50 -17.71 -21.17 -10.00
N ASN A 51 -18.79 -21.65 -10.62
CA ASN A 51 -19.04 -21.49 -12.07
C ASN A 51 -17.83 -21.85 -12.95
N ASN A 52 -17.17 -22.97 -12.62
CA ASN A 52 -15.96 -23.47 -13.29
C ASN A 52 -14.78 -22.48 -13.28
N PHE A 53 -14.75 -21.57 -12.29
CA PHE A 53 -13.64 -20.65 -12.04
C PHE A 53 -13.04 -20.97 -10.68
N GLU A 54 -11.72 -21.13 -10.64
CA GLU A 54 -10.96 -21.29 -9.40
C GLU A 54 -10.62 -19.91 -8.85
N CYS A 55 -11.30 -19.49 -7.78
CA CYS A 55 -10.93 -18.29 -7.06
C CYS A 55 -9.63 -18.57 -6.30
N LYS A 56 -8.58 -17.79 -6.59
CA LYS A 56 -7.22 -17.99 -6.08
C LYS A 56 -6.74 -16.79 -5.31
N LEU A 57 -5.80 -17.01 -4.40
CA LEU A 57 -5.10 -15.95 -3.69
C LEU A 57 -3.61 -16.23 -3.64
N ASP A 58 -2.84 -15.17 -3.40
CA ASP A 58 -1.41 -15.25 -3.07
C ASP A 58 -1.20 -14.74 -1.65
N VAL A 59 -0.40 -15.47 -0.87
CA VAL A 59 -0.02 -15.06 0.49
C VAL A 59 1.41 -14.53 0.48
N TYR A 60 1.56 -13.26 0.81
CA TYR A 60 2.83 -12.57 1.05
C TYR A 60 3.04 -12.53 2.56
N ALA A 61 3.88 -13.42 3.08
CA ALA A 61 4.13 -13.55 4.51
C ALA A 61 5.58 -13.22 4.82
N ARG A 62 5.84 -12.57 5.96
CA ARG A 62 7.21 -12.40 6.44
C ARG A 62 7.86 -13.76 6.68
N ARG A 63 9.13 -13.90 6.31
CA ARG A 63 9.92 -15.13 6.57
C ARG A 63 10.22 -15.30 8.05
N ASN A 64 10.59 -14.21 8.72
CA ASN A 64 10.90 -14.17 10.14
C ASN A 64 9.84 -13.32 10.86
N PRO A 65 8.64 -13.86 11.11
CA PRO A 65 7.60 -13.11 11.82
C PRO A 65 8.03 -12.88 13.26
N GLY A 66 7.91 -11.63 13.72
CA GLY A 66 8.01 -11.27 15.14
C GLY A 66 6.68 -11.54 15.86
N PRO A 67 6.28 -10.65 16.79
CA PRO A 67 4.93 -10.69 17.36
C PRO A 67 3.85 -10.67 16.27
N PRO A 68 2.64 -11.22 16.53
CA PRO A 68 1.55 -11.20 15.57
C PRO A 68 1.26 -9.77 15.06
N THR A 69 1.20 -9.62 13.74
CA THR A 69 0.84 -8.37 13.08
C THR A 69 -0.51 -8.52 12.35
N PRO A 70 -1.24 -7.43 12.11
CA PRO A 70 -2.40 -7.46 11.24
C PRO A 70 -2.06 -8.00 9.85
N THR A 71 -3.01 -8.70 9.25
CA THR A 71 -2.93 -9.14 7.85
C THR A 71 -3.84 -8.27 6.98
N VAL A 72 -3.34 -7.85 5.84
CA VAL A 72 -4.10 -7.08 4.85
C VAL A 72 -4.73 -8.03 3.84
N LEU A 73 -6.05 -8.00 3.71
CA LEU A 73 -6.75 -8.61 2.58
C LEU A 73 -6.84 -7.57 1.45
N TYR A 74 -6.16 -7.83 0.34
CA TYR A 74 -6.11 -6.91 -0.78
C TYR A 74 -7.03 -7.38 -1.91
N ILE A 75 -7.97 -6.51 -2.28
CA ILE A 75 -8.94 -6.72 -3.36
C ILE A 75 -8.59 -5.72 -4.46
N HIS A 76 -8.17 -6.21 -5.62
CA HIS A 76 -7.78 -5.33 -6.72
C HIS A 76 -8.98 -4.54 -7.28
N GLY A 77 -8.70 -3.36 -7.84
CA GLY A 77 -9.70 -2.54 -8.53
C GLY A 77 -10.08 -3.08 -9.91
N GLY A 78 -10.64 -2.23 -10.77
CA GLY A 78 -11.10 -2.61 -12.12
C GLY A 78 -12.60 -2.85 -12.23
N GLY A 79 -13.39 -2.34 -11.28
CA GLY A 79 -14.86 -2.28 -11.36
C GLY A 79 -15.53 -3.65 -11.50
N TRP A 80 -14.89 -4.72 -10.99
CA TRP A 80 -15.30 -6.11 -11.14
C TRP A 80 -15.36 -6.64 -12.58
N VAL A 81 -14.89 -5.88 -13.57
CA VAL A 81 -14.89 -6.27 -14.99
C VAL A 81 -13.49 -6.58 -15.52
N ALA A 82 -12.46 -6.07 -14.84
CA ALA A 82 -11.07 -6.19 -15.23
C ALA A 82 -10.13 -6.29 -14.02
N GLY A 83 -8.85 -6.50 -14.30
CA GLY A 83 -7.80 -6.65 -13.29
C GLY A 83 -7.50 -8.11 -12.96
N SER A 84 -6.39 -8.31 -12.26
CA SER A 84 -6.05 -9.58 -11.65
C SER A 84 -5.16 -9.37 -10.43
N LYS A 85 -5.01 -10.42 -9.60
CA LYS A 85 -4.07 -10.38 -8.46
C LYS A 85 -2.62 -10.18 -8.90
N GLU A 86 -2.20 -10.71 -10.05
CA GLU A 86 -0.85 -10.51 -10.60
C GLU A 86 -0.64 -9.07 -11.08
N GLY A 87 -1.67 -8.47 -11.68
CA GLY A 87 -1.63 -7.07 -12.13
C GLY A 87 -1.62 -6.06 -10.97
N SER A 88 -1.97 -6.47 -9.76
CA SER A 88 -2.10 -5.60 -8.59
C SER A 88 -0.93 -5.64 -7.61
N VAL A 89 0.17 -6.34 -7.93
CA VAL A 89 1.31 -6.50 -7.01
C VAL A 89 1.92 -5.17 -6.57
N LEU A 90 1.98 -4.16 -7.46
CA LEU A 90 2.47 -2.84 -7.07
C LEU A 90 1.58 -2.17 -6.01
N GLY A 91 0.29 -2.47 -6.01
CA GLY A 91 -0.67 -1.97 -5.03
C GLY A 91 -0.49 -2.52 -3.63
N ILE A 92 0.20 -3.66 -3.47
CA ILE A 92 0.44 -4.27 -2.16
C ILE A 92 1.78 -3.86 -1.52
N LEU A 93 2.72 -3.31 -2.31
CA LEU A 93 4.06 -2.96 -1.84
C LEU A 93 4.09 -2.06 -0.60
N PRO A 94 3.24 -1.02 -0.46
CA PRO A 94 3.25 -0.18 0.73
C PRO A 94 2.95 -0.95 2.03
N TYR A 95 2.10 -1.98 1.98
CA TYR A 95 1.79 -2.79 3.15
C TYR A 95 2.93 -3.74 3.53
N LEU A 96 3.64 -4.27 2.52
CA LEU A 96 4.86 -5.04 2.75
C LEU A 96 5.95 -4.17 3.38
N GLU A 97 6.07 -2.92 2.95
CA GLU A 97 6.99 -1.92 3.52
C GLU A 97 6.65 -1.57 4.97
N MET A 98 5.35 -1.44 5.28
CA MET A 98 4.86 -1.30 6.67
C MET A 98 5.07 -2.56 7.51
N GLY A 99 5.48 -3.67 6.89
CA GLY A 99 5.77 -4.87 7.61
C GLY A 99 4.60 -5.80 7.84
N LEU A 100 3.53 -5.65 7.06
CA LEU A 100 2.32 -6.43 7.18
C LEU A 100 2.35 -7.61 6.20
N SER A 101 1.74 -8.72 6.60
CA SER A 101 1.45 -9.79 5.65
C SER A 101 0.26 -9.40 4.80
N VAL A 102 0.26 -9.81 3.53
CA VAL A 102 -0.81 -9.49 2.58
C VAL A 102 -1.37 -10.76 1.95
N VAL A 103 -2.69 -10.87 1.88
CA VAL A 103 -3.43 -11.86 1.10
C VAL A 103 -4.00 -11.13 -0.12
N ASN A 104 -3.48 -11.42 -1.30
CA ASN A 104 -3.88 -10.77 -2.55
C ASN A 104 -4.86 -11.67 -3.31
N VAL A 105 -6.11 -11.24 -3.44
CA VAL A 105 -7.23 -12.11 -3.85
C VAL A 105 -7.60 -11.91 -5.32
N GLN A 106 -7.87 -13.02 -6.01
CA GLN A 106 -8.56 -13.06 -7.29
C GLN A 106 -10.00 -13.51 -7.09
N TYR A 107 -10.94 -12.63 -7.42
CA TYR A 107 -12.38 -12.91 -7.45
C TYR A 107 -12.88 -13.09 -8.90
N ARG A 108 -14.09 -13.63 -9.07
CA ARG A 108 -14.73 -13.74 -10.39
C ARG A 108 -15.04 -12.36 -10.96
N LEU A 109 -14.60 -12.13 -12.20
CA LEU A 109 -14.99 -10.94 -12.96
C LEU A 109 -16.38 -11.13 -13.57
N ALA A 110 -17.06 -10.03 -13.92
CA ALA A 110 -18.42 -10.03 -14.44
C ALA A 110 -18.64 -10.93 -15.67
N ARG A 111 -17.60 -11.13 -16.49
CA ARG A 111 -17.63 -12.06 -17.64
C ARG A 111 -17.75 -13.53 -17.24
N VAL A 112 -17.35 -13.89 -16.02
CA VAL A 112 -17.46 -15.24 -15.43
C VAL A 112 -18.77 -15.36 -14.66
N SER A 113 -19.11 -14.36 -13.85
CA SER A 113 -20.34 -14.30 -13.09
C SER A 113 -20.69 -12.83 -12.78
N PRO A 114 -21.89 -12.34 -13.15
CA PRO A 114 -22.34 -11.00 -12.79
C PRO A 114 -22.45 -10.79 -11.27
N ALA A 115 -22.71 -9.55 -10.84
CA ALA A 115 -23.01 -9.25 -9.44
C ALA A 115 -24.12 -10.18 -8.91
N PRO A 116 -24.00 -10.70 -7.66
CA PRO A 116 -23.07 -10.29 -6.60
C PRO A 116 -21.77 -11.11 -6.49
N ALA A 117 -21.41 -11.92 -7.50
CA ALA A 117 -20.36 -12.94 -7.38
C ALA A 117 -19.03 -12.43 -6.83
N ALA A 118 -18.51 -11.32 -7.36
CA ALA A 118 -17.23 -10.77 -6.92
C ALA A 118 -17.21 -10.37 -5.43
N VAL A 119 -18.35 -9.93 -4.88
CA VAL A 119 -18.49 -9.58 -3.46
C VAL A 119 -18.58 -10.84 -2.60
N GLN A 120 -19.24 -11.89 -3.09
CA GLN A 120 -19.31 -13.18 -2.40
C GLN A 120 -17.97 -13.93 -2.37
N ASP A 121 -17.09 -13.63 -3.32
CA ASP A 121 -15.76 -14.24 -3.41
C ASP A 121 -14.74 -13.59 -2.47
N CYS A 122 -15.03 -12.42 -1.88
CA CYS A 122 -14.13 -11.67 -1.00
C CYS A 122 -14.60 -11.74 0.46
#